data_AF-A0A3N5J0R7-F1
#
_entry.id   AF-A0A3N5J0R7-F1
#
_cell.length_a   1.000
_cell.length_b   1.000
_cell.length_c   1.000
_cell.angle_alpha   90.00
_cell.angle_beta   90.00
_cell.angle_gamma   90.00
#
_symmetry.space_group_name_H-M   'P 1'
#
loop_
_entity.id
_entity.type
_entity.pdbx_description
1 polymer ?
#
loop_
_entity_poly.entity_id
_entity_poly.type
_entity_poly.pdbx_seq_one_letter_code
_entity_poly.pdbx_strand_id
1 'polypeptide(L)'
;MKAESIITELLEGADVTINGKRPWDIHVHDRRFYRRLLSEASLGLGESYMDGWWDCEALDEAINRVLRAELDVEVTGNWKMALYALKTQIFNRQNKSRSLQVGEQHYDLGNDLYQAMLDSRLNYTCGYWKSANDLDKAQEDKLE
;
A
#
# COMPACT_ATOMS: atom_id res chain seq x y z
N MET A 1 19.36 -12.72 -4.96
CA MET A 1 20.01 -13.33 -3.79
C MET A 1 19.98 -12.38 -2.59
N LYS A 2 20.80 -11.32 -2.49
CA LYS A 2 20.75 -10.42 -1.31
C LYS A 2 19.42 -9.68 -1.08
N ALA A 3 18.81 -9.12 -2.13
CA ALA A 3 17.56 -8.36 -1.96
C ALA A 3 16.39 -9.26 -1.55
N GLU A 4 16.29 -10.43 -2.18
CA GLU A 4 15.26 -11.43 -1.90
C GLU A 4 15.32 -11.91 -0.46
N SER A 5 16.49 -12.32 0.04
CA SER A 5 16.61 -12.77 1.44
C SER A 5 16.23 -11.68 2.45
N ILE A 6 16.63 -10.43 2.19
CA ILE A 6 16.28 -9.28 3.07
C ILE A 6 14.77 -9.06 3.08
N ILE A 7 14.13 -9.05 1.91
CA ILE A 7 12.68 -8.84 1.81
C ILE A 7 11.92 -10.01 2.44
N THR A 8 12.38 -11.25 2.24
CA THR A 8 11.79 -12.42 2.88
C THR A 8 11.84 -12.31 4.40
N GLU A 9 13.01 -12.01 4.96
CA GLU A 9 13.18 -11.85 6.42
C GLU A 9 12.31 -10.71 6.97
N LEU A 10 12.23 -9.57 6.26
CA LEU A 10 11.37 -8.44 6.65
C LEU A 10 9.88 -8.81 6.65
N LEU A 11 9.41 -9.51 5.61
CA LEU A 11 8.00 -9.90 5.54
C LEU A 11 7.65 -11.01 6.53
N GLU A 12 8.56 -11.95 6.76
CA GLU A 12 8.41 -12.98 7.81
C GLU A 12 8.28 -12.34 9.20
N GLY A 13 9.04 -11.28 9.49
CA GLY A 13 8.90 -10.48 10.71
C GLY A 13 7.51 -9.83 10.86
N ALA A 14 6.82 -9.58 9.74
CA ALA A 14 5.44 -9.10 9.72
C ALA A 14 4.39 -10.21 9.64
N ASP A 15 4.75 -11.48 9.85
CA ASP A 15 3.84 -12.62 9.70
C ASP A 15 3.24 -12.73 8.27
N VAL A 16 4.01 -12.31 7.25
CA VAL A 16 3.68 -12.43 5.82
C VAL A 16 4.71 -13.33 5.14
N THR A 17 4.28 -14.48 4.62
CA THR A 17 5.17 -15.42 3.93
C THR A 17 5.08 -15.20 2.43
N ILE A 18 6.23 -15.11 1.75
CA ILE A 18 6.25 -15.08 0.28
C ILE A 18 5.91 -16.46 -0.28
N ASN A 19 4.96 -16.49 -1.22
CA ASN A 19 4.39 -17.71 -1.82
C ASN A 19 3.86 -18.67 -0.75
N GLY A 20 3.33 -18.12 0.33
CA GLY A 20 2.63 -18.86 1.37
C GLY A 20 1.25 -19.32 0.92
N LYS A 21 0.44 -19.83 1.86
CA LYS A 21 -0.90 -20.36 1.57
C LYS A 21 -2.02 -19.60 2.26
N ARG A 22 -1.68 -18.66 3.14
CA ARG A 22 -2.68 -17.88 3.89
C ARG A 22 -3.19 -16.78 2.97
N PRO A 23 -4.44 -16.31 3.14
CA PRO A 23 -5.00 -15.29 2.25
C PRO A 23 -4.17 -14.00 2.17
N TRP A 24 -3.48 -13.63 3.25
CA TRP A 24 -2.63 -12.44 3.32
C TRP A 24 -1.16 -12.69 2.91
N ASP A 25 -0.81 -13.92 2.55
CA ASP A 25 0.53 -14.24 2.04
C ASP A 25 0.67 -13.74 0.60
N ILE A 26 1.75 -13.00 0.31
CA ILE A 26 1.97 -12.44 -1.02
C ILE A 26 2.50 -13.51 -1.98
N HIS A 27 2.05 -13.51 -3.22
CA HIS A 27 2.55 -14.37 -4.28
C HIS A 27 3.38 -13.56 -5.26
N VAL A 28 4.67 -13.89 -5.40
CA VAL A 28 5.60 -13.15 -6.25
C VAL A 28 5.81 -13.87 -7.57
N HIS A 29 5.35 -13.25 -8.65
CA HIS A 29 5.44 -13.76 -10.02
C HIS A 29 6.70 -13.27 -10.74
N ASP A 30 7.27 -12.13 -10.32
CA ASP A 30 8.47 -11.54 -10.92
C ASP A 30 9.56 -11.20 -9.89
N ARG A 31 10.75 -11.77 -10.06
CA ARG A 31 11.91 -11.57 -9.16
C ARG A 31 12.45 -10.13 -9.15
N ARG A 32 12.08 -9.28 -10.10
CA ARG A 32 12.40 -7.84 -10.09
C ARG A 32 11.73 -7.11 -8.91
N PHE A 33 10.61 -7.65 -8.41
CA PHE A 33 9.92 -7.20 -7.20
C PHE A 33 10.88 -6.90 -6.04
N TYR A 34 11.73 -7.86 -5.67
CA TYR A 34 12.61 -7.74 -4.50
C TYR A 34 13.55 -6.55 -4.57
N ARG A 35 14.12 -6.28 -5.76
CA ARG A 35 15.03 -5.15 -5.92
C ARG A 35 14.28 -3.82 -5.88
N ARG A 36 13.10 -3.76 -6.50
CA ARG A 36 12.28 -2.56 -6.56
C ARG A 36 11.72 -2.21 -5.19
N LEU A 37 11.16 -3.18 -4.48
CA LEU A 37 10.67 -3.00 -3.11
C LEU A 37 11.78 -2.49 -2.19
N LEU A 38 12.97 -3.09 -2.27
CA LEU A 38 14.11 -2.65 -1.46
C LEU A 38 14.58 -1.22 -1.79
N SER A 39 14.47 -0.78 -3.06
CA SER A 39 14.95 0.54 -3.48
C SER A 39 13.92 1.67 -3.39
N GLU A 40 12.63 1.35 -3.51
CA GLU A 40 11.52 2.30 -3.65
C GLU A 40 10.49 2.20 -2.50
N ALA A 41 10.68 1.25 -1.58
CA ALA A 41 9.83 1.03 -0.41
C ALA A 41 8.34 0.95 -0.79
N SER A 42 7.48 1.75 -0.15
CA SER A 42 6.02 1.74 -0.36
C SER A 42 5.60 2.02 -1.81
N LEU A 43 6.33 2.88 -2.53
CA LEU A 43 6.04 3.13 -3.95
C LEU A 43 6.36 1.90 -4.79
N GLY A 44 7.50 1.26 -4.54
CA GLY A 44 7.89 0.03 -5.21
C GLY A 44 6.92 -1.12 -4.94
N LEU A 45 6.40 -1.20 -3.71
CA LEU A 45 5.37 -2.17 -3.33
C LEU A 45 4.09 -1.98 -4.17
N GLY A 46 3.55 -0.76 -4.20
CA GLY A 46 2.31 -0.44 -4.91
C GLY A 46 2.43 -0.51 -6.43
N GLU A 47 3.47 0.10 -7.02
CA GLU A 47 3.64 0.09 -8.48
C GLU A 47 3.91 -1.33 -9.00
N SER A 48 4.63 -2.18 -8.25
CA SER A 48 4.83 -3.58 -8.66
C SER A 48 3.59 -4.46 -8.51
N TYR A 49 2.65 -4.11 -7.62
CA TYR A 49 1.32 -4.73 -7.57
C TYR A 49 0.51 -4.36 -8.83
N MET A 50 0.52 -3.07 -9.19
CA MET A 50 -0.14 -2.59 -10.42
C MET A 50 0.45 -3.22 -11.69
N ASP A 51 1.76 -3.47 -11.71
CA ASP A 51 2.46 -4.15 -12.80
C ASP A 51 2.23 -5.68 -12.82
N GLY A 52 1.50 -6.24 -11.86
CA GLY A 52 1.22 -7.68 -11.76
C GLY A 52 2.43 -8.53 -11.36
N TRP A 53 3.46 -7.94 -10.76
CA TRP A 53 4.67 -8.69 -10.34
C TRP A 53 4.44 -9.51 -9.07
N TRP A 54 3.43 -9.14 -8.30
CA TRP A 54 2.95 -9.89 -7.15
C TRP A 54 1.47 -9.59 -6.89
N ASP A 55 0.78 -10.50 -6.22
CA ASP A 55 -0.60 -10.34 -5.77
C ASP A 55 -0.82 -10.99 -4.39
N CYS A 56 -2.03 -10.83 -3.86
CA CYS A 56 -2.47 -11.31 -2.56
C CYS A 56 -4.00 -11.41 -2.55
N GLU A 57 -4.56 -12.43 -1.89
CA GLU A 57 -6.01 -12.62 -1.81
C GLU A 57 -6.66 -11.61 -0.84
N ALA A 58 -6.04 -11.42 0.33
CA ALA A 58 -6.45 -10.47 1.37
C ALA A 58 -5.39 -9.35 1.50
N LEU A 59 -5.39 -8.43 0.53
CA LEU A 59 -4.42 -7.33 0.45
C LEU A 59 -4.49 -6.41 1.68
N ASP A 60 -5.69 -6.14 2.19
CA ASP A 60 -5.93 -5.34 3.39
C ASP A 60 -5.29 -5.97 4.63
N GLU A 61 -5.41 -7.29 4.81
CA GLU A 61 -4.75 -8.01 5.90
C GLU A 61 -3.23 -8.00 5.77
N ALA A 62 -2.69 -8.19 4.55
CA ALA A 62 -1.26 -8.15 4.30
C ALA A 62 -0.66 -6.78 4.66
N ILE A 63 -1.31 -5.70 4.23
CA ILE A 63 -0.86 -4.33 4.53
C ILE A 63 -1.02 -4.01 6.02
N ASN A 64 -2.13 -4.39 6.65
CA ASN A 64 -2.33 -4.21 8.09
C ASN A 64 -1.21 -4.87 8.90
N ARG A 65 -0.80 -6.08 8.53
CA ARG A 65 0.30 -6.80 9.18
C ARG A 65 1.64 -6.11 9.02
N VAL A 66 1.98 -5.71 7.80
CA VAL A 66 3.20 -4.94 7.50
C VAL A 66 3.26 -3.65 8.31
N LEU A 67 2.13 -2.93 8.44
CA LEU A 67 2.06 -1.69 9.22
C LEU A 67 2.14 -1.94 10.73
N ARG A 68 1.50 -3.01 11.25
CA ARG A 68 1.51 -3.35 12.68
C ARG A 68 2.82 -3.93 13.17
N ALA A 69 3.59 -4.53 12.27
CA ALA A 69 4.89 -5.08 12.59
C ALA A 69 5.92 -3.99 12.89
N GLU A 70 5.60 -2.71 12.68
CA GLU A 70 6.51 -1.57 12.86
C GLU A 70 7.89 -1.92 12.29
N LEU A 71 7.92 -2.42 11.04
CA LEU A 71 9.17 -2.82 10.37
C LEU A 71 10.17 -1.66 10.27
N ASP A 72 9.71 -0.44 10.52
CA ASP A 72 10.43 0.81 10.65
C ASP A 72 11.13 1.00 12.02
N VAL A 73 10.69 0.31 13.08
CA VAL A 73 11.24 0.40 14.46
C VAL A 73 12.28 -0.69 14.77
N GLU A 74 12.13 -1.91 14.24
CA GLU A 74 13.14 -2.99 14.43
C GLU A 74 14.41 -2.80 13.57
N VAL A 75 14.37 -1.95 12.55
CA VAL A 75 15.49 -1.74 11.61
C VAL A 75 16.41 -0.58 12.05
N THR A 76 16.34 -0.19 13.32
CA THR A 76 17.16 0.87 13.93
C THR A 76 18.63 0.47 14.16
N GLY A 77 19.00 -0.80 13.94
CA GLY A 77 20.38 -1.30 14.10
C GLY A 77 21.26 -1.32 12.84
N ASN A 78 20.71 -1.08 11.64
CA ASN A 78 21.43 -1.34 10.38
C ASN A 78 21.67 -0.04 9.59
N TRP A 79 22.91 0.48 9.69
CA TRP A 79 23.39 1.70 9.01
C TRP A 79 23.07 1.81 7.50
N LYS A 80 22.77 0.68 6.84
CA LYS A 80 22.35 0.63 5.44
C LYS A 80 20.95 1.20 5.20
N MET A 81 20.03 1.09 6.16
CA MET A 81 18.68 1.67 6.07
C MET A 81 18.67 3.16 6.37
N ALA A 82 19.58 3.65 7.23
CA ALA A 82 19.84 5.08 7.38
C ALA A 82 20.31 5.72 6.05
N LEU A 83 21.13 5.02 5.26
CA LEU A 83 21.51 5.44 3.91
C LEU A 83 20.34 5.45 2.91
N TYR A 84 19.32 4.60 3.09
CA TYR A 84 18.12 4.58 2.24
C TYR A 84 17.12 5.68 2.61
N ALA A 85 16.90 5.93 3.91
CA ALA A 85 16.14 7.08 4.40
C ALA A 85 16.75 8.41 3.92
N LEU A 86 18.09 8.49 3.88
CA LEU A 86 18.80 9.63 3.29
C LEU A 86 18.56 9.75 1.78
N LYS A 87 18.41 8.63 1.06
CA LYS A 87 18.20 8.61 -0.40
C LYS A 87 16.78 9.03 -0.78
N THR A 88 15.75 8.62 -0.03
CA THR A 88 14.37 9.08 -0.23
C THR A 88 14.19 10.56 0.10
N GLN A 89 14.93 11.08 1.09
CA GLN A 89 14.91 12.50 1.43
C GLN A 89 15.63 13.38 0.39
N ILE A 90 16.68 12.86 -0.26
CA ILE A 90 17.43 13.59 -1.32
C ILE A 90 16.70 13.51 -2.68
N PHE A 91 16.02 12.41 -2.99
CA PHE A 91 15.19 12.28 -4.19
C PHE A 91 13.72 12.58 -3.89
N ASN A 92 13.45 13.82 -3.47
CA ASN A 92 12.07 14.33 -3.48
C ASN A 92 11.57 14.39 -4.94
N ARG A 93 10.79 13.37 -5.34
CA ARG A 93 10.20 13.27 -6.70
C ARG A 93 9.02 14.21 -6.91
N GLN A 94 8.64 15.04 -5.94
CA GLN A 94 7.66 16.11 -6.11
C GLN A 94 8.24 17.25 -6.95
N ASN A 95 8.38 17.01 -8.25
CA ASN A 95 8.63 18.05 -9.24
C ASN A 95 7.28 18.54 -9.79
N LYS A 96 7.13 19.86 -9.92
CA LYS A 96 5.96 20.54 -10.50
C LYS A 96 5.58 20.03 -11.91
N SER A 97 6.55 19.52 -12.68
CA SER A 97 6.28 18.88 -13.98
C SER A 97 5.62 17.49 -13.83
N ARG A 98 5.99 16.72 -12.81
CA ARG A 98 5.34 15.44 -12.48
C ARG A 98 3.96 15.63 -11.87
N SER A 99 3.72 16.70 -11.12
CA SER A 99 2.37 16.95 -10.57
C SER A 99 1.32 17.21 -11.66
N LEU A 100 1.72 17.78 -12.80
CA LEU A 100 0.84 17.93 -13.98
C LEU A 100 0.55 16.58 -14.64
N GLN A 101 1.57 15.74 -14.80
CA GLN A 101 1.41 14.37 -15.33
C GLN A 101 0.54 13.49 -14.43
N VAL A 102 0.66 13.65 -13.09
CA VAL A 102 -0.23 13.02 -12.11
C VAL A 102 -1.66 13.58 -12.24
N GLY A 103 -1.83 14.90 -12.43
CA GLY A 103 -3.14 15.53 -12.60
C GLY A 103 -3.90 15.08 -13.85
N GLU A 104 -3.23 14.96 -14.99
CA GLU A 104 -3.84 14.48 -16.25
C GLU A 104 -4.20 12.99 -16.21
N GLN A 105 -3.44 12.16 -15.48
CA GLN A 105 -3.73 10.73 -15.38
C GLN A 105 -4.79 10.37 -14.32
N HIS A 106 -5.16 11.28 -13.41
CA HIS A 106 -5.89 10.91 -12.18
C HIS A 106 -7.36 11.37 -12.07
N TYR A 107 -7.93 12.09 -13.04
CA TYR A 107 -9.28 12.66 -12.86
C TYR A 107 -10.21 12.59 -14.08
N ASP A 108 -10.16 11.48 -14.83
CA ASP A 108 -11.20 11.17 -15.83
C ASP A 108 -12.14 10.05 -15.38
N LEU A 109 -12.12 9.72 -14.09
CA LEU A 109 -13.13 8.87 -13.47
C LEU A 109 -14.39 9.72 -13.27
N GLY A 110 -15.31 9.63 -14.23
CA GLY A 110 -16.61 10.29 -14.17
C GLY A 110 -17.42 9.90 -12.94
N ASN A 111 -18.56 10.57 -12.74
CA ASN A 111 -19.42 10.37 -11.57
C ASN A 111 -19.93 8.92 -11.43
N ASP A 112 -19.93 8.14 -12.51
CA ASP A 112 -20.37 6.75 -12.55
C ASP A 112 -19.58 5.85 -11.59
N LEU A 113 -18.26 6.03 -11.48
CA LEU A 113 -17.45 5.27 -10.52
C LEU A 113 -17.89 5.60 -9.08
N TYR A 114 -18.03 6.88 -8.79
CA TYR A 114 -18.39 7.34 -7.45
C TYR A 114 -19.81 6.89 -7.07
N GLN A 115 -20.76 6.90 -8.01
CA GLN A 115 -22.11 6.37 -7.80
C GLN A 115 -22.12 4.86 -7.56
N ALA A 116 -21.21 4.10 -8.17
CA ALA A 116 -21.11 2.66 -7.96
C ALA A 116 -20.41 2.28 -6.64
N MET A 117 -19.59 3.18 -6.08
CA MET A 117 -18.73 2.90 -4.91
C MET A 117 -19.22 3.54 -3.61
N LEU A 118 -19.82 4.73 -3.66
CA LEU A 118 -20.19 5.52 -2.48
C LEU A 118 -21.64 5.31 -2.06
N ASP A 119 -22.02 5.89 -0.93
CA ASP A 119 -23.41 5.99 -0.48
C ASP A 119 -24.25 6.85 -1.43
N SER A 120 -25.57 6.81 -1.23
CA SER A 120 -26.56 7.58 -1.98
C SER A 120 -26.32 9.10 -2.01
N ARG A 121 -25.57 9.66 -1.04
CA ARG A 121 -25.22 11.09 -0.98
C ARG A 121 -23.81 11.40 -1.48
N LEU A 122 -23.09 10.41 -2.02
CA LEU A 122 -21.74 10.52 -2.58
C LEU A 122 -20.70 11.07 -1.58
N ASN A 123 -20.78 10.66 -0.31
CA ASN A 123 -19.83 11.06 0.71
C ASN A 123 -18.50 10.30 0.56
N TYR A 124 -17.49 10.95 -0.01
CA TYR A 124 -16.14 10.39 -0.08
C TYR A 124 -15.30 10.69 1.18
N THR A 125 -15.83 10.29 2.34
CA THR A 125 -15.20 10.42 3.66
C THR A 125 -15.55 9.20 4.54
N CYS A 126 -14.86 9.03 5.66
CA CYS A 126 -15.11 7.91 6.58
C CYS A 126 -16.56 7.96 7.14
N GLY A 127 -17.24 6.81 7.23
CA GLY A 127 -18.55 6.66 7.89
C GLY A 127 -18.45 6.32 9.38
N TYR A 128 -19.56 6.44 10.12
CA TYR A 128 -19.64 6.11 11.54
C TYR A 128 -20.43 4.81 11.78
N TRP A 129 -19.73 3.75 12.17
CA TRP A 129 -20.27 2.38 12.15
C TRP A 129 -20.85 1.87 13.48
N LYS A 130 -21.02 2.73 14.50
CA LYS A 130 -21.40 2.26 15.85
C LYS A 130 -22.76 1.53 15.89
N SER A 131 -23.71 1.99 15.09
CA SER A 131 -25.08 1.46 15.04
C SER A 131 -25.54 1.08 13.63
N ALA A 132 -24.65 1.22 12.64
CA ALA A 132 -24.94 1.00 11.23
C ALA A 132 -24.48 -0.39 10.78
N ASN A 133 -25.26 -1.01 9.88
CA ASN A 133 -24.92 -2.29 9.26
C ASN A 133 -24.70 -2.17 7.74
N ASP A 134 -24.78 -0.95 7.20
CA ASP A 134 -24.56 -0.64 5.79
C ASP A 134 -23.92 0.76 5.63
N LEU A 135 -23.40 1.03 4.44
CA LEU A 135 -22.66 2.24 4.13
C LEU A 135 -23.55 3.49 4.18
N ASP A 136 -24.78 3.42 3.67
CA ASP A 136 -25.72 4.55 3.70
C ASP A 136 -25.99 4.98 5.14
N LYS A 137 -26.35 4.04 6.02
CA LYS A 137 -26.63 4.34 7.42
C LYS A 137 -25.39 4.84 8.15
N ALA A 138 -24.21 4.28 7.87
CA ALA A 138 -22.96 4.74 8.48
C ALA A 138 -22.62 6.18 8.09
N GLN A 139 -22.95 6.60 6.86
CA GLN A 139 -22.75 7.99 6.43
C GLN A 139 -23.79 8.93 7.03
N GLU A 140 -25.03 8.48 7.21
CA GLU A 140 -26.06 9.24 7.90
C GLU A 140 -25.72 9.46 9.38
N ASP A 141 -25.37 8.39 10.10
CA ASP A 141 -25.02 8.42 11.52
C ASP A 141 -23.79 9.31 11.83
N LYS A 142 -22.93 9.57 10.85
CA LYS A 142 -21.78 10.48 10.98
C LYS A 142 -22.20 11.95 10.95
N LEU A 143 -23.26 12.26 10.21
CA LEU A 143 -23.71 13.63 9.96
C LEU A 143 -24.68 14.15 11.03
N GLU A 144 -25.28 13.24 11.80
CA GLU A 144 -26.14 13.51 12.96
C GLU A 144 -25.33 13.68 14.25
#